data_AF-A0A223AX44-F1
#
_entry.id   AF-A0A223AX44-F1
#
_cell.length_a   1.000
_cell.length_b   1.000
_cell.length_c   1.000
_cell.angle_alpha   90.00
_cell.angle_beta   90.00
_cell.angle_gamma   90.00
#
_symmetry.space_group_name_H-M   'P 1'
#
loop_
_entity.id
_entity.type
_entity.pdbx_description
1 polymer ?
#
loop_
_entity_poly.entity_id
_entity_poly.type
_entity_poly.pdbx_seq_one_letter_code
_entity_poly.pdbx_strand_id
1 'polypeptide(L)'
;MENNYSKTQQTIAKRLKEKREENGFTLDDVAKKINVSKVTLHKYENLIILNIPIDNIEKLAKLYGTTPKYIMGWSDSDTLEKEKESVKTAARDKKVFDKYSKLDEAKRKIVEALIDSYFDENVEDEED
;
A
#
# COMPACT_ATOMS: atom_id res chain seq x y z
N MET A 1 29.82 7.15 -12.04
CA MET A 1 29.71 6.26 -10.86
C MET A 1 28.47 5.42 -11.09
N GLU A 2 28.64 4.15 -11.44
CA GLU A 2 27.51 3.22 -11.60
C GLU A 2 26.87 2.96 -10.24
N ASN A 3 25.54 3.11 -10.20
CA ASN A 3 24.77 3.05 -8.98
C ASN A 3 24.44 1.57 -8.68
N ASN A 4 25.23 0.93 -7.80
CA ASN A 4 25.12 -0.50 -7.48
C ASN A 4 23.97 -0.87 -6.50
N TYR A 5 23.00 0.02 -6.27
CA TYR A 5 21.90 -0.23 -5.32
C TYR A 5 20.75 -0.95 -6.00
N SER A 6 20.13 -1.90 -5.29
CA SER A 6 18.94 -2.57 -5.79
C SER A 6 17.77 -1.59 -5.95
N LYS A 7 16.85 -1.89 -6.88
CA LYS A 7 15.64 -1.09 -7.10
C LYS A 7 14.87 -0.84 -5.80
N THR A 8 14.76 -1.87 -4.95
CA THR A 8 14.09 -1.80 -3.64
C THR A 8 14.73 -0.80 -2.69
N GLN A 9 16.07 -0.80 -2.58
CA GLN A 9 16.79 0.13 -1.70
C GLN A 9 16.53 1.58 -2.14
N GLN A 10 16.65 1.85 -3.44
CA GLN A 10 16.38 3.17 -4.02
C GLN A 10 14.94 3.63 -3.73
N THR A 11 13.97 2.73 -3.85
CA THR A 11 12.57 3.02 -3.51
C THR A 11 12.37 3.39 -2.05
N ILE A 12 13.00 2.66 -1.11
CA ILE A 12 12.87 2.93 0.33
C ILE A 12 13.38 4.33 0.67
N ALA A 13 14.62 4.65 0.27
CA ALA A 13 15.23 5.94 0.57
C ALA A 13 14.44 7.10 -0.05
N LYS A 14 13.97 6.91 -1.29
CA LYS A 14 13.12 7.87 -1.99
C LYS A 14 11.80 8.11 -1.23
N ARG A 15 11.05 7.05 -0.90
CA ARG A 15 9.76 7.15 -0.20
C ARG A 15 9.90 7.79 1.18
N LEU A 16 10.98 7.50 1.91
CA LEU A 16 11.26 8.13 3.20
C LEU A 16 11.44 9.64 3.08
N LYS A 17 12.22 10.08 2.09
CA LYS A 17 12.48 11.50 1.83
C LYS A 17 11.21 12.23 1.38
N GLU A 18 10.49 11.66 0.42
CA GLU A 18 9.24 12.21 -0.11
C GLU A 18 8.20 12.37 1.01
N LYS A 19 7.96 11.31 1.81
CA LYS A 19 6.99 11.38 2.90
C LYS A 19 7.36 12.40 3.98
N ARG A 20 8.66 12.57 4.26
CA ARG A 20 9.12 13.63 5.18
C ARG A 20 8.77 15.02 4.64
N GLU A 21 9.05 15.26 3.36
CA GLU A 21 8.85 16.55 2.70
C GLU A 21 7.36 16.87 2.50
N GLU A 22 6.54 15.88 2.13
CA GLU A 22 5.08 15.98 2.04
C GLU A 22 4.43 16.39 3.37
N ASN A 23 4.97 15.89 4.49
CA ASN A 23 4.51 16.24 5.83
C ASN A 23 5.13 17.55 6.36
N GLY A 24 5.98 18.23 5.57
CA GLY A 24 6.63 19.49 5.95
C GLY A 24 7.63 19.36 7.09
N PHE A 25 8.16 18.15 7.36
CA PHE A 25 9.10 17.94 8.45
C PHE A 25 10.56 18.17 8.04
N THR A 26 11.33 18.79 8.93
CA THR A 26 12.79 18.80 8.79
C THR A 26 13.39 17.47 9.26
N LEU A 27 14.63 17.20 8.87
CA LEU A 27 15.37 16.03 9.37
C LEU A 27 15.47 16.02 10.90
N ASP A 28 15.61 17.19 11.53
CA ASP A 28 15.70 17.30 12.99
C ASP A 28 14.37 16.98 13.67
N ASP A 29 13.24 17.38 13.07
CA ASP A 29 11.91 17.10 13.63
C ASP A 29 11.62 15.61 13.66
N VAL A 30 11.85 14.93 12.52
CA VAL A 30 11.63 13.48 12.42
C VAL A 30 12.58 12.75 13.35
N ALA A 31 13.87 13.09 13.33
CA ALA A 31 14.89 12.44 14.15
C ALA A 31 14.54 12.49 15.64
N LYS A 32 14.09 13.64 16.15
CA LYS A 32 13.60 13.80 17.53
C LYS A 32 12.37 12.94 17.81
N LYS A 33 11.40 12.91 16.88
CA LYS A 33 10.13 12.15 17.06
C LYS A 33 10.33 10.63 17.09
N ILE A 34 11.25 10.09 16.30
CA ILE A 34 11.52 8.65 16.26
C ILE A 34 12.68 8.22 17.18
N ASN A 35 13.28 9.18 17.90
CA ASN A 35 14.43 8.99 18.79
C ASN A 35 15.68 8.42 18.09
N VAL A 36 16.08 9.04 16.98
CA VAL A 36 17.36 8.76 16.31
C VAL A 36 18.16 10.05 16.11
N SER A 37 19.43 9.95 15.71
CA SER A 37 20.21 11.14 15.35
C SER A 37 19.81 11.68 13.97
N LYS A 38 19.91 13.00 13.76
CA LYS A 38 19.74 13.64 12.44
C LYS A 38 20.59 12.97 11.36
N VAL A 39 21.83 12.64 11.71
CA VAL A 39 22.80 11.97 10.83
C VAL A 39 22.29 10.57 10.44
N THR A 40 21.71 9.83 11.39
CA THR A 40 21.13 8.51 11.13
C THR A 40 19.98 8.59 10.13
N LEU A 41 19.04 9.52 10.33
CA LEU A 41 17.93 9.71 9.40
C LEU A 41 18.42 10.14 8.00
N HIS A 42 19.38 11.06 7.93
CA HIS A 42 20.00 11.46 6.67
C HIS A 42 20.64 10.26 5.95
N LYS A 43 21.29 9.35 6.69
CA LYS A 43 21.86 8.12 6.11
C LYS A 43 20.80 7.18 5.55
N TYR A 44 19.61 7.13 6.15
CA TYR A 44 18.49 6.35 5.62
C TYR A 44 17.98 6.91 4.29
N GLU A 45 17.78 8.23 4.20
CA GLU A 45 17.27 8.90 2.99
C GLU A 45 18.26 8.94 1.82
N ASN A 46 19.55 8.67 2.06
CA ASN A 46 20.61 8.76 1.05
C ASN A 46 21.31 7.41 0.76
N LEU A 47 20.67 6.28 1.10
CA LEU A 47 21.19 4.93 0.81
C LEU A 47 22.54 4.59 1.49
N ILE A 48 22.94 5.35 2.52
CA ILE A 48 24.20 5.11 3.25
C ILE A 48 24.02 3.96 4.25
N ILE A 49 22.84 3.89 4.90
CA ILE A 49 22.45 2.75 5.74
C ILE A 49 21.22 2.10 5.11
N LEU A 50 21.39 0.86 4.67
CA LEU A 50 20.36 0.10 3.94
C LEU A 50 19.55 -0.80 4.88
N ASN A 51 20.17 -1.29 5.95
CA ASN A 51 19.51 -2.11 6.96
C ASN A 51 18.91 -1.20 8.05
N ILE A 52 17.72 -0.67 7.78
CA ILE A 52 16.97 0.15 8.74
C ILE A 52 16.26 -0.79 9.72
N PRO A 53 16.41 -0.60 11.04
CA PRO A 53 15.68 -1.40 12.03
C PRO A 53 14.17 -1.34 11.80
N ILE A 54 13.50 -2.49 11.92
CA ILE A 54 12.04 -2.61 11.70
C ILE A 54 11.26 -1.62 12.56
N ASP A 55 11.62 -1.49 13.85
CA ASP A 55 11.01 -0.53 14.77
C ASP A 55 11.08 0.92 14.26
N ASN A 56 12.17 1.29 13.57
CA ASN A 56 12.31 2.63 13.01
C ASN A 56 11.43 2.81 11.77
N ILE A 57 11.28 1.78 10.94
CA ILE A 57 10.37 1.80 9.80
C ILE A 57 8.92 1.95 10.29
N GLU A 58 8.52 1.23 11.35
CA GLU A 58 7.19 1.35 11.94
C GLU A 58 6.93 2.75 12.50
N LYS A 59 7.90 3.31 13.23
CA LYS A 59 7.79 4.69 13.75
C LYS A 59 7.68 5.71 12.63
N LEU A 60 8.47 5.57 11.56
CA LEU A 60 8.43 6.45 10.39
C LEU A 60 7.09 6.33 9.65
N ALA A 61 6.61 5.10 9.46
CA ALA A 61 5.30 4.84 8.85
C ALA A 61 4.19 5.54 9.61
N LYS A 62 4.15 5.35 10.94
CA LYS A 62 3.17 5.99 11.82
C LYS A 62 3.28 7.52 11.79
N LEU A 63 4.49 8.06 11.81
CA LEU A 63 4.72 9.51 11.77
C LEU A 63 4.26 10.14 10.46
N TYR A 64 4.46 9.44 9.33
CA TYR A 64 4.11 9.92 8.00
C TYR A 64 2.69 9.56 7.57
N GLY A 65 1.90 8.89 8.43
CA GLY A 65 0.56 8.42 8.10
C GLY A 65 0.53 7.34 7.01
N THR A 66 1.59 6.56 6.85
CA THR A 66 1.68 5.49 5.85
C THR A 66 1.89 4.12 6.51
N THR A 67 2.12 3.08 5.71
CA THR A 67 2.40 1.72 6.19
C THR A 67 3.87 1.35 6.00
N PRO A 68 4.44 0.47 6.83
CA PRO A 68 5.76 -0.10 6.59
C PRO A 68 5.87 -0.75 5.20
N LYS A 69 4.79 -1.41 4.74
CA LYS A 69 4.69 -2.02 3.41
C LYS A 69 4.92 -1.00 2.28
N TYR A 70 4.35 0.19 2.43
CA TYR A 70 4.57 1.29 1.49
C TYR A 70 6.02 1.77 1.54
N ILE A 71 6.59 2.03 2.73
CA ILE A 71 8.00 2.46 2.81
C ILE A 71 8.93 1.43 2.16
N MET A 72 8.66 0.14 2.35
CA MET A 72 9.47 -0.96 1.83
C MET A 72 9.37 -1.23 0.32
N GLY A 73 8.46 -0.56 -0.40
CA GLY A 73 8.27 -0.82 -1.82
C GLY A 73 7.41 -2.05 -2.13
N TRP A 74 6.74 -2.64 -1.14
CA TRP A 74 5.92 -3.85 -1.30
C TRP A 74 4.46 -3.56 -1.71
N SER A 75 4.09 -2.28 -1.77
CA SER A 75 2.80 -1.82 -2.28
C SER A 75 2.99 -0.52 -3.03
N ASP A 76 2.42 -0.43 -4.24
CA ASP A 76 2.46 0.77 -5.08
C ASP A 76 1.25 1.69 -4.90
N SER A 77 0.38 1.41 -3.93
CA SER A 77 -0.83 2.20 -3.70
C SER A 77 -0.68 3.14 -2.51
N ASP A 78 -0.82 4.44 -2.80
CA ASP A 78 -1.23 5.49 -1.86
C ASP A 78 -2.61 5.16 -1.27
N THR A 79 -2.64 4.28 -0.28
CA THR A 79 -3.90 3.82 0.34
C THR A 79 -4.60 4.86 1.21
N LEU A 80 -4.13 6.12 1.25
CA LEU A 80 -4.86 7.20 1.94
C LEU A 80 -6.00 7.79 1.10
N GLU A 81 -5.98 7.66 -0.23
CA GLU A 81 -7.09 8.14 -1.08
C GLU A 81 -8.18 7.08 -1.30
N LYS A 82 -7.87 5.79 -1.12
CA LYS A 82 -8.83 4.68 -1.30
C LYS A 82 -9.84 4.51 -0.17
N GLU A 83 -9.63 5.13 1.00
CA GLU A 83 -10.64 5.10 2.06
C GLU A 83 -11.90 5.90 1.70
N LYS A 84 -11.84 6.86 0.77
CA LYS A 84 -13.03 7.57 0.28
C LYS A 84 -13.78 6.85 -0.84
N GLU A 85 -13.13 5.90 -1.52
CA GLU A 85 -13.72 5.12 -2.61
C GLU A 85 -14.37 3.81 -2.13
N SER A 86 -13.78 3.15 -1.13
CA SER A 86 -14.33 1.92 -0.52
C SER A 86 -15.73 2.09 0.10
N VAL A 87 -16.09 3.31 0.52
CA VAL A 87 -17.42 3.61 1.10
C VAL A 87 -18.54 3.58 0.04
N LYS A 88 -18.24 3.90 -1.23
CA LYS A 88 -19.25 3.86 -2.30
C LYS A 88 -19.53 2.43 -2.78
N THR A 89 -18.54 1.54 -2.72
CA THR A 89 -18.67 0.13 -3.10
C THR A 89 -19.39 -0.66 -2.01
N ALA A 90 -19.01 -0.50 -0.72
CA ALA A 90 -19.64 -1.21 0.40
C ALA A 90 -21.17 -1.00 0.52
N ALA A 91 -21.66 0.20 0.20
CA ALA A 91 -23.09 0.51 0.20
C ALA A 91 -23.84 -0.13 -1.00
N ARG A 92 -23.19 -0.27 -2.16
CA ARG A 92 -23.72 -0.98 -3.33
C ARG A 92 -23.71 -2.49 -3.11
N ASP A 93 -22.63 -3.01 -2.54
CA ASP A 93 -22.44 -4.43 -2.24
C ASP A 93 -23.50 -4.92 -1.24
N LYS A 94 -23.80 -4.13 -0.20
CA LYS A 94 -24.87 -4.45 0.75
C LYS A 94 -26.27 -4.50 0.09
N LYS A 95 -26.59 -3.54 -0.79
CA LYS A 95 -27.92 -3.48 -1.44
C LYS A 95 -28.12 -4.57 -2.49
N VAL A 96 -27.05 -4.97 -3.18
CA VAL A 96 -27.08 -6.11 -4.12
C VAL A 96 -27.25 -7.41 -3.33
N PHE A 97 -26.49 -7.59 -2.25
CA PHE A 97 -26.58 -8.76 -1.38
C PHE A 97 -27.96 -8.91 -0.73
N ASP A 98 -28.57 -7.82 -0.25
CA ASP A 98 -29.92 -7.82 0.33
C ASP A 98 -31.01 -8.24 -0.68
N LYS A 99 -30.82 -7.91 -1.97
CA LYS A 99 -31.74 -8.35 -3.03
C LYS A 99 -31.52 -9.81 -3.38
N TYR A 100 -30.27 -10.22 -3.54
CA TYR A 100 -29.90 -11.61 -3.84
C TYR A 100 -30.37 -12.58 -2.75
N SER A 101 -30.22 -12.20 -1.47
CA SER A 101 -30.68 -13.00 -0.33
C SER A 101 -32.21 -13.19 -0.26
N LYS A 102 -32.99 -12.34 -0.93
CA LYS A 102 -34.46 -12.46 -1.01
C LYS A 102 -34.95 -13.29 -2.21
N LEU A 103 -34.04 -13.70 -3.10
CA LEU A 103 -34.38 -14.55 -4.25
C LEU A 103 -34.60 -15.99 -3.80
N ASP A 104 -35.45 -16.71 -4.56
CA ASP A 104 -35.59 -18.16 -4.44
C ASP A 104 -34.36 -18.88 -5.05
N GLU A 105 -34.21 -20.16 -4.71
CA GLU A 105 -33.05 -20.96 -5.10
C GLU A 105 -32.87 -21.04 -6.63
N ALA A 106 -33.96 -21.14 -7.39
CA ALA A 106 -33.92 -21.19 -8.84
C ALA A 106 -33.39 -19.89 -9.44
N LYS A 107 -33.83 -18.73 -8.95
CA LYS A 107 -33.36 -17.42 -9.41
C LYS A 107 -31.92 -17.15 -8.98
N ARG A 108 -31.49 -17.63 -7.81
CA ARG A 108 -30.08 -17.51 -7.39
C ARG A 108 -29.14 -18.26 -8.33
N LYS A 109 -29.48 -19.50 -8.70
CA LYS A 109 -28.69 -20.30 -9.64
C LYS A 109 -28.53 -19.63 -11.01
N ILE A 110 -29.57 -18.92 -11.49
CA ILE A 110 -29.49 -18.15 -12.74
C ILE A 110 -28.50 -16.98 -12.59
N VAL A 111 -28.54 -16.28 -11.46
CA VAL A 111 -27.60 -15.17 -11.19
C VAL A 111 -26.17 -15.67 -11.08
N GLU A 112 -25.94 -16.82 -10.43
CA GLU A 112 -24.63 -17.47 -10.34
C GLU A 112 -24.10 -17.87 -11.71
N ALA A 113 -24.89 -18.60 -12.51
CA ALA A 113 -24.49 -19.02 -13.85
C ALA A 113 -24.16 -17.83 -14.78
N LEU A 114 -24.89 -16.71 -14.62
CA LEU A 114 -24.58 -15.47 -15.35
C LEU A 114 -23.25 -14.88 -14.90
N ILE A 115 -22.99 -14.83 -13.59
CA ILE A 115 -21.71 -14.35 -13.06
C ILE A 115 -20.58 -15.24 -13.60
N ASP A 116 -20.69 -16.55 -13.46
CA ASP A 116 -19.68 -17.51 -13.90
C ASP A 116 -19.40 -17.37 -15.40
N SER A 117 -20.44 -17.23 -16.24
CA SER A 117 -20.27 -17.03 -17.69
C SER A 117 -19.48 -15.77 -18.07
N TYR A 118 -19.49 -14.74 -17.22
CA TYR A 118 -18.73 -13.50 -17.45
C TYR A 118 -17.30 -13.57 -16.93
N PHE A 119 -17.01 -14.48 -15.99
CA PHE A 119 -15.68 -14.61 -15.36
C PHE A 119 -14.88 -15.82 -15.85
N ASP A 120 -15.51 -16.76 -16.57
CA ASP A 120 -14.83 -17.93 -17.16
C ASP A 120 -14.01 -17.61 -18.44
N GLU A 121 -14.13 -16.42 -19.05
CA GLU A 121 -13.37 -16.06 -20.27
C GLU A 121 -11.91 -15.62 -20.04
N ASN A 122 -11.32 -15.79 -18.85
CA ASN A 122 -9.90 -15.45 -18.61
C ASN A 122 -9.09 -16.55 -17.90
N VAL A 123 -9.18 -17.77 -18.43
CA VAL A 123 -8.08 -18.74 -18.31
C VAL A 123 -7.59 -19.02 -19.73
N GLU A 124 -6.96 -18.02 -20.36
CA GLU A 124 -6.05 -18.30 -21.46
C GLU A 124 -4.74 -18.80 -20.86
N ASP A 125 -4.58 -20.11 -20.99
CA ASP A 125 -3.35 -20.91 -20.98
C ASP A 125 -2.05 -20.10 -21.20
N GLU A 126 -1.27 -19.89 -20.13
CA GLU A 126 0.18 -19.86 -20.27
C GLU A 126 0.66 -21.32 -20.08
N GLU A 127 0.66 -22.10 -21.17
CA GLU A 127 1.50 -23.31 -21.28
C GLU A 127 2.97 -22.89 -21.44
N ASP A 128 3.80 -23.46 -20.56
CA ASP A 128 5.27 -23.58 -20.46
C ASP A 128 6.18 -22.95 -21.55
#